data_AF-A0A7K8EML5-F1
#
_entry.id   AF-A0A7K8EML5-F1
#
_cell.length_a   1.000
_cell.length_b   1.000
_cell.length_c   1.000
_cell.angle_alpha   90.00
_cell.angle_beta   90.00
_cell.angle_gamma   90.00
#
_symmetry.space_group_name_H-M   'P 1'
#
loop_
_entity.id
_entity.type
_entity.pdbx_description
1 polymer ?
#
loop_
_entity_poly.entity_id
_entity_poly.type
_entity_poly.pdbx_seq_one_letter_code
_entity_poly.pdbx_strand_id
1 'polypeptide(L)' 'FGVPTVRTCPKSHLSLENGQVATGAMERVPVEGSWAEFRCQPGFRLLGSARSNCSKSGRWS' A
#
# COMPACT_ATOMS: atom_id res chain seq x y z
N PHE A 1 -14.19 -24.58 -10.34
CA PHE A 1 -14.00 -23.20 -10.82
C PHE A 1 -13.94 -22.26 -9.61
N GLY A 2 -12.78 -22.17 -8.96
CA GLY A 2 -12.58 -21.22 -7.87
C GLY A 2 -12.05 -19.93 -8.46
N VAL A 3 -12.87 -18.89 -8.49
CA VAL A 3 -12.34 -17.54 -8.68
C VAL A 3 -11.38 -17.26 -7.52
N PRO A 4 -10.10 -16.90 -7.75
CA PRO A 4 -9.25 -16.49 -6.65
C PRO A 4 -9.91 -15.26 -6.01
N THR A 5 -10.31 -15.37 -4.76
CA THR A 5 -10.89 -14.25 -4.01
C THR A 5 -9.78 -13.29 -3.62
N VAL A 6 -9.17 -12.66 -4.63
CA VAL A 6 -8.10 -11.70 -4.42
C VAL A 6 -8.70 -10.51 -3.68
N ARG A 7 -8.21 -10.25 -2.48
CA ARG A 7 -8.69 -9.09 -1.72
C ARG A 7 -7.98 -7.85 -2.18
N THR A 8 -8.75 -6.79 -2.38
CA THR A 8 -8.23 -5.48 -2.70
C THR A 8 -7.97 -4.68 -1.43
N CYS A 9 -6.92 -3.87 -1.44
CA CYS A 9 -6.63 -2.92 -0.37
C CYS A 9 -7.04 -1.50 -0.78
N PRO A 10 -7.46 -0.67 0.18
CA PRO A 10 -7.90 0.68 -0.12
C PRO A 10 -6.71 1.55 -0.54
N LYS A 11 -6.89 2.29 -1.63
CA LYS A 11 -5.90 3.29 -2.10
C LYS A 11 -5.76 4.50 -1.18
N SER A 12 -6.70 4.72 -0.26
CA SER A 12 -6.63 5.84 0.69
C SER A 12 -5.39 5.78 1.56
N HIS A 13 -4.93 4.58 1.90
CA HIS A 13 -3.70 4.36 2.67
C HIS A 13 -2.42 4.62 1.87
N LEU A 14 -2.54 4.82 0.55
CA LEU A 14 -1.45 5.18 -0.36
C LEU A 14 -1.32 6.69 -0.55
N SER A 15 -2.15 7.48 0.14
CA SER A 15 -2.03 8.93 0.17
C SER A 15 -1.29 9.31 1.46
N LEU A 16 0.00 9.64 1.34
CA LEU A 16 0.82 10.09 2.46
C LEU A 16 0.96 11.62 2.39
N GLU A 17 0.57 12.33 3.44
CA GLU A 17 0.78 13.77 3.54
C GLU A 17 2.27 14.10 3.67
N ASN A 18 2.72 15.16 2.99
CA ASN A 18 4.12 15.59 2.97
C ASN A 18 5.11 14.47 2.56
N GLY A 19 4.65 13.59 1.68
CA GLY A 19 5.36 12.41 1.25
C GLY A 19 4.81 11.84 -0.05
N GLN A 20 5.36 10.70 -0.44
CA GLN A 20 5.02 9.96 -1.64
C GLN A 20 4.96 8.47 -1.30
N VAL A 21 4.10 7.74 -1.99
CA VAL A 21 3.96 6.30 -1.83
C VAL A 21 4.30 5.62 -3.15
N ALA A 22 5.33 4.79 -3.13
CA ALA A 22 5.72 3.95 -4.25
C ALA A 22 5.05 2.59 -4.08
N THR A 23 4.13 2.23 -4.97
CA THR A 23 3.50 0.90 -4.94
C THR A 23 4.04 0.00 -6.04
N GLY A 24 4.31 -1.25 -5.70
CA GLY A 24 4.68 -2.28 -6.67
C GLY A 24 3.51 -2.82 -7.50
N ALA A 25 2.27 -2.38 -7.23
CA ALA A 25 1.10 -2.77 -8.00
C ALA A 25 0.96 -1.85 -9.22
N MET A 26 1.26 -2.41 -10.40
CA MET A 26 1.04 -1.75 -11.70
C MET A 26 -0.47 -1.62 -12.04
N GLU A 27 -1.31 -2.38 -11.32
CA GLU A 27 -2.76 -2.40 -11.50
C GLU A 27 -3.44 -1.22 -10.79
N ARG A 28 -4.52 -0.68 -11.36
CA ARG A 28 -5.31 0.43 -10.79
C ARG A 28 -5.78 0.19 -9.34
N VAL A 29 -5.77 -1.06 -8.86
CA VAL A 29 -6.23 -1.44 -7.52
C VAL A 29 -5.19 -2.37 -6.86
N PRO A 30 -4.67 -2.02 -5.67
CA PRO A 30 -3.78 -2.91 -4.91
C PRO A 30 -4.53 -4.16 -4.47
N VAL A 31 -3.90 -5.32 -4.65
CA VAL A 31 -4.45 -6.65 -4.30
C VAL A 31 -3.59 -7.37 -3.27
N GLU A 32 -4.05 -8.49 -2.72
CA GLU A 32 -3.28 -9.30 -1.77
C GLU A 32 -1.86 -9.59 -2.29
N GLY A 33 -0.84 -9.37 -1.45
CA GLY A 33 0.56 -9.50 -1.84
C GLY A 33 1.16 -8.25 -2.52
N SER A 34 0.36 -7.22 -2.80
CA SER A 34 0.87 -5.91 -3.20
C SER A 34 1.60 -5.24 -2.04
N TRP A 35 2.63 -4.45 -2.34
CA TRP A 35 3.35 -3.68 -1.35
C TRP A 35 3.39 -2.20 -1.71
N ALA A 36 3.51 -1.37 -0.67
CA ALA A 36 3.62 0.07 -0.74
C ALA A 36 4.80 0.52 0.11
N GLU A 37 5.62 1.41 -0.42
CA GLU A 37 6.75 2.03 0.27
C GLU A 37 6.50 3.52 0.43
N PHE A 38 6.61 3.98 1.66
CA PHE A 38 6.33 5.34 2.09
C PHE A 38 7.64 6.12 2.16
N ARG A 39 7.68 7.25 1.46
CA ARG A 39 8.82 8.14 1.44
C ARG A 39 8.39 9.55 1.79
N CYS A 40 8.90 10.09 2.88
CA CYS A 40 8.66 11.47 3.25
C CYS A 40 9.47 12.43 2.36
N GLN A 41 8.93 13.63 2.17
CA GLN A 41 9.68 14.73 1.56
C GLN A 41 10.85 15.16 2.46
N PRO A 42 11.88 15.81 1.90
CA PRO A 42 12.99 16.36 2.69
C PRO A 42 12.48 17.27 3.81
N GLY A 43 13.01 17.11 5.02
CA GLY A 43 12.59 17.85 6.20
C GLY A 43 11.46 17.20 7.01
N PHE A 44 10.83 16.15 6.50
CA PHE A 44 9.84 15.34 7.22
C PHE A 44 10.40 13.96 7.57
N ARG A 45 9.89 13.38 8.66
CA ARG A 45 10.22 12.02 9.08
C ARG A 45 8.97 11.16 9.07
N LEU A 46 9.12 9.91 8.63
CA LEU A 46 8.02 8.96 8.69
C LEU A 46 7.86 8.45 10.12
N LEU A 47 6.62 8.35 10.58
CA LEU A 47 6.29 7.74 11.85
C LEU A 47 5.63 6.39 11.59
N GLY A 48 6.32 5.31 11.96
CA GLY A 48 5.88 3.94 11.72
C GLY A 48 6.63 3.26 10.59
N SER A 49 6.00 2.29 9.94
CA SER A 49 6.61 1.44 8.92
C SER A 49 6.78 2.19 7.60
N ALA A 50 8.01 2.19 7.07
CA ALA A 50 8.31 2.71 5.73
C ALA A 50 7.78 1.81 4.60
N ARG A 51 7.31 0.62 4.92
CA ARG A 51 6.74 -0.31 3.95
C ARG A 51 5.50 -0.96 4.54
N SER A 52 4.44 -1.03 3.76
CA SER A 52 3.25 -1.82 4.08
C SER A 52 2.93 -2.83 3.00
N ASN A 53 2.31 -3.93 3.41
CA ASN A 53 1.88 -4.99 2.52
C ASN A 53 0.35 -5.17 2.61
N CYS A 54 -0.27 -5.38 1.45
CA CYS A 54 -1.68 -5.71 1.36
C CYS A 54 -1.89 -7.15 1.81
N SER A 55 -2.45 -7.30 3.01
CA SER A 55 -2.74 -8.62 3.59
C SER A 55 -3.90 -9.31 2.88
N LYS A 56 -4.02 -10.63 3.10
CA LYS A 56 -5.18 -11.43 2.68
C LYS A 56 -6.51 -10.99 3.32
N SER A 57 -6.47 -10.03 4.25
CA SER A 57 -7.65 -9.39 4.85
C SER A 57 -8.10 -8.14 4.08
N GLY A 58 -7.41 -7.73 3.02
CA GLY A 58 -7.72 -6.49 2.27
C GLY A 58 -7.33 -5.23 3.03
N ARG A 59 -6.34 -5.34 3.92
CA ARG A 59 -5.83 -4.23 4.73
C ARG A 59 -4.32 -4.13 4.64
N TRP A 60 -3.83 -2.89 4.64
CA TRP A 60 -2.42 -2.58 4.76
C TRP A 60 -1.92 -2.87 6.18
N SER A 61 -0.79 -3.57 6.28
CA SER A 61 0.00 -3.75 7.50
C SER A 61 1.43 -3.30 7.26
#